data_AF-A0A6B9FLP6-F1
#
_entry.id   AF-A0A6B9FLP6-F1
#
_cell.length_a   1.000
_cell.length_b   1.000
_cell.length_c   1.000
_cell.angle_alpha   90.00
_cell.angle_beta   90.00
_cell.angle_gamma   90.00
#
_symmetry.space_group_name_H-M   'P 1'
#
loop_
_entity.id
_entity.type
_entity.pdbx_description
1 polymer ?
#
loop_
_entity_poly.entity_id
_entity_poly.type
_entity_poly.pdbx_seq_one_letter_code
_entity_poly.pdbx_strand_id
1 'polypeptide(L)'
;MPTARPTLADLRRAGTVSSSEIVAAIDLYMRAPDAGPYRFASGYSVDIAAAVAASPETFELKARPGPQEKTFRNAVTATVMGAPAIKPRPGEP
;
A
#
# COMPACT_ATOMS: atom_id res chain seq x y z
N MET A 1 -1.53 -25.13 -4.42
CA MET A 1 -0.85 -24.09 -3.61
C MET A 1 -1.42 -22.75 -4.03
N PRO A 2 -2.05 -21.94 -3.16
CA PRO A 2 -2.45 -20.61 -3.58
C PRO A 2 -1.16 -19.84 -3.87
N THR A 3 -0.98 -19.42 -5.13
CA THR A 3 0.06 -18.47 -5.53
C THR A 3 -0.27 -17.13 -4.88
N ALA A 4 0.06 -17.00 -3.59
CA ALA A 4 -0.09 -15.76 -2.86
C ALA A 4 0.72 -14.70 -3.60
N ARG A 5 0.03 -13.65 -4.04
CA ARG A 5 0.70 -12.48 -4.64
C ARG A 5 1.72 -11.97 -3.63
N PRO A 6 2.97 -11.67 -4.04
CA PRO A 6 3.97 -11.15 -3.12
C PRO A 6 3.44 -9.88 -2.47
N THR A 7 3.56 -9.78 -1.16
CA THR A 7 3.16 -8.57 -0.44
C THR A 7 4.25 -7.51 -0.57
N LEU A 8 3.92 -6.26 -0.25
CA LEU A 8 4.93 -5.21 -0.19
C LEU A 8 6.05 -5.49 0.80
N ALA A 9 5.75 -6.16 1.91
CA ALA A 9 6.77 -6.64 2.83
C ALA A 9 7.73 -7.65 2.17
N ASP A 10 7.20 -8.55 1.35
CA ASP A 10 8.00 -9.52 0.58
C ASP A 10 8.85 -8.82 -0.48
N LEU A 11 8.27 -7.89 -1.26
CA LEU A 11 9.00 -7.08 -2.24
C LEU A 11 10.08 -6.21 -1.61
N ARG A 12 9.82 -5.64 -0.43
CA ARG A 12 10.83 -4.89 0.34
C ARG A 12 11.95 -5.81 0.80
N ARG A 13 11.63 -7.00 1.31
CA ARG A 13 12.60 -7.99 1.77
C ARG A 13 13.46 -8.52 0.62
N ALA A 14 12.87 -8.64 -0.58
CA ALA A 14 13.58 -9.02 -1.81
C ALA A 14 14.42 -7.87 -2.41
N GLY A 15 14.32 -6.64 -1.89
CA GLY A 15 15.00 -5.47 -2.44
C GLY A 15 14.35 -4.91 -3.72
N THR A 16 13.18 -5.42 -4.11
CA THR A 16 12.41 -4.94 -5.26
C THR A 16 11.79 -3.57 -5.00
N VAL A 17 11.34 -3.29 -3.77
CA VAL A 17 10.77 -1.98 -3.40
C VAL A 17 11.56 -1.40 -2.23
N SER A 18 11.97 -0.14 -2.35
CA SER A 18 12.69 0.54 -1.27
C SER A 18 11.74 1.07 -0.19
N SER A 19 12.25 1.24 1.02
CA SER A 19 11.45 1.81 2.12
C SER A 19 10.99 3.24 1.79
N SER A 20 11.82 4.01 1.07
CA SER A 20 11.48 5.37 0.60
C SER A 20 10.30 5.38 -0.38
N GLU A 21 10.23 4.39 -1.28
CA GLU A 21 9.12 4.23 -2.23
C GLU A 21 7.81 3.92 -1.49
N ILE A 22 7.85 3.07 -0.46
CA ILE A 22 6.69 2.76 0.38
C ILE A 22 6.21 4.03 1.09
N VAL A 23 7.13 4.79 1.67
CA VAL A 23 6.80 6.05 2.36
C VAL A 23 6.20 7.07 1.39
N ALA A 24 6.72 7.19 0.17
CA ALA A 24 6.19 8.06 -0.88
C ALA A 24 4.78 7.65 -1.32
N ALA A 25 4.53 6.35 -1.47
CA ALA A 25 3.21 5.83 -1.81
C ALA A 25 2.17 6.15 -0.73
N ILE A 26 2.55 5.99 0.55
CA ILE A 26 1.69 6.34 1.69
C ILE A 26 1.46 7.85 1.77
N ASP A 27 2.50 8.67 1.56
CA ASP A 27 2.36 10.14 1.53
C ASP A 27 1.39 10.59 0.45
N LEU A 28 1.49 10.00 -0.75
CA LEU A 28 0.56 10.26 -1.85
C LEU A 28 -0.87 9.87 -1.47
N TYR A 29 -1.07 8.69 -0.85
CA TYR A 29 -2.39 8.28 -0.38
C TYR A 29 -2.95 9.22 0.70
N MET A 30 -2.11 9.70 1.63
CA MET A 30 -2.55 10.65 2.65
C MET A 30 -2.95 12.00 2.05
N ARG A 31 -2.28 12.44 0.98
CA ARG A 31 -2.61 13.68 0.26
C ARG A 31 -3.80 13.52 -0.68
N ALA A 32 -3.88 12.38 -1.36
CA ALA A 32 -4.84 12.07 -2.41
C ALA A 32 -5.25 10.59 -2.31
N PRO A 33 -6.18 10.25 -1.41
CA PRO A 33 -6.62 8.85 -1.22
C PRO A 33 -7.34 8.27 -2.45
N ASP A 34 -7.78 9.13 -3.38
CA ASP A 34 -8.43 8.79 -4.64
C ASP A 34 -7.45 8.71 -5.82
N ALA A 35 -6.13 8.85 -5.59
CA ALA A 35 -5.11 8.84 -6.65
C ALA A 35 -4.98 7.49 -7.39
N GLY A 36 -5.71 6.46 -6.95
CA GLY A 36 -5.67 5.12 -7.53
C GLY A 36 -4.40 4.34 -7.14
N PRO A 37 -4.10 3.23 -7.85
CA PRO A 37 -2.98 2.36 -7.51
C PRO A 37 -1.63 3.04 -7.76
N TYR A 38 -0.78 3.06 -6.74
CA TYR A 38 0.59 3.58 -6.83
C TYR A 38 1.49 2.60 -7.58
N ARG A 39 2.16 3.07 -8.63
CA ARG A 39 3.12 2.29 -9.41
C ARG A 39 4.55 2.55 -8.90
N PHE A 40 5.20 1.49 -8.43
CA PHE A 40 6.60 1.52 -8.03
C PHE A 40 7.54 1.52 -9.24
N ALA A 41 8.76 1.99 -9.05
CA ALA A 41 9.81 1.99 -10.07
C ALA A 41 10.10 0.58 -10.61
N SER A 42 9.93 -0.45 -9.78
CA SER A 42 10.07 -1.86 -10.18
C SER A 42 8.94 -2.38 -11.07
N GLY A 43 7.96 -1.54 -11.42
CA GLY A 43 6.82 -1.88 -12.27
C GLY A 43 5.66 -2.56 -11.54
N TYR A 44 5.81 -2.90 -10.26
CA TYR A 44 4.71 -3.36 -9.42
C TYR A 44 3.78 -2.20 -9.07
N SER A 45 2.49 -2.49 -8.95
CA SER A 45 1.52 -1.52 -8.48
C SER A 45 0.88 -2.00 -7.17
N VAL A 46 0.62 -1.08 -6.25
CA VAL A 46 -0.17 -1.34 -5.04
C VAL A 46 -1.40 -0.46 -5.01
N ASP A 47 -2.53 -1.07 -4.69
CA ASP A 47 -3.76 -0.31 -4.42
C ASP A 47 -3.90 -0.09 -2.91
N ILE A 48 -3.37 1.04 -2.44
CA ILE A 48 -3.41 1.41 -1.01
C ILE A 48 -4.85 1.61 -0.57
N ALA A 49 -5.68 2.22 -1.41
CA ALA A 49 -7.09 2.45 -1.12
C ALA A 49 -7.83 1.12 -0.90
N ALA A 50 -7.64 0.12 -1.76
CA ALA A 50 -8.22 -1.20 -1.61
C ALA A 50 -7.68 -1.94 -0.38
N ALA A 51 -6.38 -1.83 -0.09
CA ALA A 51 -5.79 -2.45 1.10
C ALA A 51 -6.35 -1.86 2.40
N VAL A 52 -6.49 -0.52 2.43
CA VAL A 52 -7.09 0.22 3.54
C VAL A 52 -8.58 -0.08 3.67
N ALA A 53 -9.31 -0.18 2.55
CA ALA A 53 -10.73 -0.56 2.54
C ALA A 53 -10.96 -2.01 2.99
N ALA A 54 -10.02 -2.91 2.70
CA ALA A 54 -10.05 -4.29 3.16
C ALA A 54 -9.64 -4.44 4.65
N SER A 55 -9.09 -3.38 5.26
CA SER A 55 -8.62 -3.39 6.63
C SER A 55 -9.60 -2.65 7.56
N PRO A 56 -10.36 -3.37 8.40
CA PRO A 56 -11.37 -2.76 9.28
C PRO A 56 -10.77 -1.74 10.25
N GLU A 57 -9.56 -1.98 10.74
CA GLU A 57 -8.86 -1.09 11.68
C GLU A 57 -8.60 0.32 11.08
N THR A 58 -8.14 0.39 9.83
CA THR A 58 -7.94 1.69 9.15
C THR A 58 -9.24 2.39 8.83
N PHE A 59 -10.32 1.63 8.57
CA PHE A 59 -11.65 2.21 8.34
C PHE A 59 -12.19 2.88 9.62
N GLU A 60 -12.06 2.21 10.77
CA GLU A 60 -12.45 2.76 12.07
C GLU A 60 -11.61 3.99 12.46
N LEU A 61 -10.31 3.97 12.17
CA LEU A 61 -9.43 5.12 12.40
C LEU A 61 -9.81 6.32 11.51
N LYS A 62 -10.22 6.09 10.26
CA LYS A 62 -10.71 7.14 9.35
C LYS A 62 -12.02 7.76 9.83
N ALA A 63 -12.89 6.97 10.48
CA ALA A 63 -14.17 7.43 10.99
C ALA A 63 -14.06 8.26 12.29
N ARG A 64 -12.88 8.30 12.92
CA ARG A 64 -12.68 8.93 14.24
C ARG A 64 -12.09 10.34 14.09
N PRO A 65 -12.84 11.42 14.37
CA PRO A 65 -12.30 12.78 14.30
C PRO A 65 -11.28 13.03 15.43
N GLY A 66 -10.07 13.49 15.10
CA GLY A 66 -9.03 13.87 16.06
C GLY A 66 -7.61 13.84 15.48
N PRO A 67 -6.57 14.27 16.24
CA PRO A 67 -5.17 14.35 15.80
C PRO A 67 -4.47 12.98 15.72
N GLN A 68 -5.12 12.00 15.07
CA GLN A 68 -4.64 10.63 14.92
C GLN A 68 -3.83 10.43 13.64
N GLU A 69 -3.41 11.50 12.95
CA GLU A 69 -2.70 11.41 11.67
C GLU A 69 -1.47 10.47 11.75
N LYS A 70 -0.72 10.52 12.85
CA LYS A 70 0.42 9.61 13.09
C LYS A 70 -0.02 8.16 13.31
N THR A 71 -1.11 7.94 14.05
CA THR A 71 -1.68 6.60 14.29
C THR A 71 -2.25 6.01 13.00
N PHE A 72 -2.99 6.82 12.24
CA PHE A 72 -3.53 6.47 10.93
C PHE A 72 -2.40 6.13 9.96
N ARG A 73 -1.33 6.94 9.89
CA ARG A 73 -0.16 6.64 9.06
C ARG A 73 0.50 5.31 9.43
N ASN A 74 0.64 5.01 10.72
CA ASN A 74 1.19 3.72 11.16
C ASN A 74 0.28 2.54 10.77
N ALA A 75 -1.03 2.66 10.96
CA ALA A 75 -2.00 1.64 10.57
C ALA A 75 -1.99 1.41 9.05
N VAL A 76 -2.05 2.49 8.26
CA VAL A 76 -1.92 2.44 6.80
C VAL A 76 -0.60 1.79 6.40
N THR A 77 0.51 2.12 7.06
CA THR A 77 1.81 1.50 6.77
C THR A 77 1.78 -0.01 7.00
N ALA A 78 1.23 -0.46 8.14
CA ALA A 78 1.11 -1.88 8.46
C ALA A 78 0.22 -2.63 7.46
N THR A 79 -0.94 -2.06 7.14
CA THR A 79 -1.86 -2.56 6.11
C THR A 79 -1.20 -2.65 4.73
N VAL A 80 -0.51 -1.58 4.31
CA VAL A 80 0.19 -1.51 3.02
C VAL A 80 1.32 -2.54 2.95
N MET A 81 2.06 -2.78 4.04
CA MET A 81 3.07 -3.84 4.06
C MET A 81 2.47 -5.24 3.84
N GLY A 82 1.26 -5.49 4.34
CA GLY A 82 0.51 -6.73 4.10
C GLY A 82 -0.24 -6.77 2.77
N ALA A 83 -0.33 -5.65 2.05
CA ALA A 83 -1.09 -5.56 0.82
C ALA A 83 -0.44 -6.38 -0.30
N PRO A 84 -1.23 -7.16 -1.06
CA PRO A 84 -0.73 -7.89 -2.21
C PRO A 84 -0.32 -6.91 -3.31
N ALA A 85 0.92 -7.02 -3.79
CA ALA A 85 1.37 -6.24 -4.93
C ALA A 85 0.81 -6.84 -6.22
N ILE A 86 0.34 -5.97 -7.10
CA ILE A 86 -0.08 -6.33 -8.45
C ILE A 86 1.18 -6.39 -9.30
N LYS A 87 1.51 -7.59 -9.77
CA LYS A 87 2.64 -7.81 -10.68
C LYS A 87 2.41 -6.99 -11.97
N PRO A 88 3.43 -6.34 -12.53
CA PRO A 88 3.33 -5.80 -13.88
C PRO A 88 2.89 -6.93 -14.81
N ARG A 89 1.77 -6.75 -15.53
CA ARG A 89 1.32 -7.72 -16.53
C ARG A 89 2.45 -7.86 -17.56
N PRO A 90 2.98 -9.07 -17.81
CA PRO A 90 3.94 -9.27 -18.88
C PRO A 90 3.17 -9.24 -20.20
N GLY A 91 3.39 -8.20 -21.01
CA GLY A 91 2.92 -8.13 -22.38
C GLY A 91 1.80 -7.12 -22.65
N GLU A 92 2.12 -5.82 -22.58
CA GLU A 92 1.42 -4.85 -23.42
C GLU A 92 2.44 -4.38 -24.47
N PRO A 93 2.35 -4.86 -25.73
CA PRO A 93 3.15 -4.40 -26.86
C PRO A 93 2.71 -3.01 -27.37
#